data_AF-A0A522F3L6-F1
#
_entry.id   AF-A0A522F3L6-F1
#
_cell.length_a   1.000
_cell.length_b   1.000
_cell.length_c   1.000
_cell.angle_alpha   90.00
_cell.angle_beta   90.00
_cell.angle_gamma   90.00
#
_symmetry.space_group_name_H-M   'P 1'
#
loop_
_entity.id
_entity.type
_entity.pdbx_description
1 polymer ?
#
loop_
_entity_poly.entity_id
_entity_poly.type
_entity_poly.pdbx_seq_one_letter_code
_entity_poly.pdbx_strand_id
1 'polypeptide(L)'
;MKTEFQRKLHELLIQDNISWESGIVNDLTYRMVQVEVAPREYDNSRPGFDLSSYRRDSGSQIEFNLPAFSLTELRKVLALFGMDEADYKINSPLVFKDESVLLNNFIPAFTSFYNALKASNSPIITQYQNKSKPILEANAISTLRKYTQDAIDLLIKEKLPSNRALLYALITVKGCLDQLNIHPQIYTTIIKSHHHELFTKVTKNEELNTALKMVNEGVALFTKYNRTESVLAIQKFQNEVEDLLNQKYRISSKDCDVIEGTLLAAAAASLGKQGKCSMRVGNDTSRMVFRFEDMDATNAAKVVDYLQQLGDKTATEGYGRRAYGSHVPEAAMNKSMPDSDYSSTEPEVELEEHSIEVDGSFLYQKLFPELKAGFARLEEARVQELQKRSKRCWDITPLPTAATSSAASVNRNVWFQPADGVVADSAANPAVELN
;
A
#
# COMPACT_ATOMS: atom_id res chain seq x y z
N MET A 1 11.65 -16.23 -15.38
CA MET A 1 11.63 -17.38 -14.43
C MET A 1 12.53 -16.99 -13.26
N LYS A 2 12.08 -17.14 -12.00
CA LYS A 2 12.81 -16.73 -10.78
C LYS A 2 14.08 -17.58 -10.57
N THR A 3 15.09 -17.03 -9.90
CA THR A 3 16.27 -17.80 -9.43
C THR A 3 15.89 -18.74 -8.28
N GLU A 4 16.77 -19.69 -7.95
CA GLU A 4 16.52 -20.60 -6.81
C GLU A 4 16.56 -19.82 -5.49
N PHE A 5 17.48 -18.87 -5.37
CA PHE A 5 17.54 -17.92 -4.26
C PHE A 5 16.22 -17.14 -4.09
N GLN A 6 15.72 -16.52 -5.16
CA GLN A 6 14.44 -15.80 -5.13
C GLN A 6 13.26 -16.72 -4.80
N ARG A 7 13.28 -17.96 -5.30
CA ARG A 7 12.24 -18.95 -5.02
C ARG A 7 12.21 -19.29 -3.54
N LYS A 8 13.35 -19.57 -2.92
CA LYS A 8 13.45 -19.87 -1.48
C LYS A 8 12.99 -18.72 -0.60
N LEU A 9 13.40 -17.49 -0.91
CA LEU A 9 12.92 -16.30 -0.21
C LEU A 9 11.39 -16.14 -0.34
N HIS A 10 10.88 -16.32 -1.55
CA HIS A 10 9.44 -16.22 -1.78
C HIS A 10 8.65 -17.30 -1.03
N GLU A 11 9.10 -18.56 -1.09
CA GLU A 11 8.48 -19.70 -0.39
C GLU A 11 8.46 -19.49 1.13
N LEU A 12 9.51 -18.92 1.71
CA LEU A 12 9.58 -18.59 3.14
C LEU A 12 8.58 -17.48 3.51
N LEU A 13 8.64 -16.35 2.80
CA LEU A 13 7.93 -15.13 3.19
C LEU A 13 6.42 -15.19 2.86
N ILE A 14 6.04 -15.86 1.77
CA ILE A 14 4.65 -15.87 1.32
C ILE A 14 3.72 -16.63 2.28
N GLN A 15 4.28 -17.56 3.08
CA GLN A 15 3.55 -18.28 4.13
C GLN A 15 2.95 -17.33 5.16
N ASP A 16 3.61 -16.20 5.39
CA ASP A 16 3.18 -15.17 6.32
C ASP A 16 2.54 -13.96 5.64
N ASN A 17 2.18 -14.08 4.35
CA ASN A 17 1.64 -12.99 3.53
C ASN A 17 2.62 -11.81 3.37
N ILE A 18 3.92 -12.11 3.26
CA ILE A 18 4.95 -11.11 3.03
C ILE A 18 5.50 -11.26 1.60
N SER A 19 5.50 -10.16 0.86
CA SER A 19 6.20 -10.07 -0.42
C SER A 19 7.66 -9.72 -0.15
N TRP A 20 8.59 -10.41 -0.80
CA TRP A 20 10.01 -10.04 -0.76
C TRP A 20 10.26 -8.64 -1.35
N GLU A 21 9.36 -8.16 -2.23
CA GLU A 21 9.38 -6.81 -2.81
C GLU A 21 9.04 -5.71 -1.77
N SER A 22 8.58 -6.08 -0.57
CA SER A 22 8.33 -5.12 0.51
C SER A 22 9.62 -4.50 1.08
N GLY A 23 10.79 -5.01 0.69
CA GLY A 23 12.10 -4.59 1.20
C GLY A 23 12.51 -5.30 2.48
N ILE A 24 11.69 -6.24 3.00
CA ILE A 24 11.99 -7.00 4.22
C ILE A 24 13.35 -7.71 4.14
N VAL A 25 13.70 -8.25 2.98
CA VAL A 25 14.95 -9.01 2.82
C VAL A 25 16.14 -8.11 3.12
N ASN A 26 16.17 -6.91 2.56
CA ASN A 26 17.28 -5.97 2.76
C ASN A 26 17.31 -5.41 4.19
N ASP A 27 16.16 -5.01 4.74
CA ASP A 27 16.10 -4.48 6.11
C ASP A 27 16.54 -5.53 7.15
N LEU A 28 16.01 -6.75 7.07
CA LEU A 28 16.40 -7.81 7.99
C LEU A 28 17.86 -8.24 7.78
N THR A 29 18.38 -8.19 6.55
CA THR A 29 19.81 -8.45 6.30
C THR A 29 20.69 -7.51 7.11
N TYR A 30 20.41 -6.21 7.11
CA TYR A 30 21.19 -5.23 7.89
C TYR A 30 20.99 -5.38 9.40
N ARG A 31 19.77 -5.71 9.84
CA ARG A 31 19.50 -5.96 11.26
C ARG A 31 20.19 -7.21 11.78
N MET A 32 20.30 -8.28 10.98
CA MET A 32 21.02 -9.50 11.34
C MET A 32 22.48 -9.22 11.71
N VAL A 33 23.10 -8.27 11.01
CA VAL A 33 24.49 -7.87 11.24
C VAL A 33 24.61 -6.62 12.12
N GLN A 34 23.51 -6.15 12.71
CA GLN A 34 23.47 -4.97 13.59
C GLN A 34 24.11 -3.74 12.94
N VAL A 35 23.67 -3.44 11.72
CA VAL A 35 24.08 -2.27 10.95
C VAL A 35 22.84 -1.40 10.73
N GLU A 36 22.94 -0.12 11.07
CA GLU A 36 21.87 0.85 10.85
C GLU A 36 22.06 1.51 9.49
N VAL A 37 21.05 1.43 8.62
CA VAL A 37 21.05 2.08 7.31
C VAL A 37 20.02 3.20 7.33
N ALA A 38 20.44 4.43 7.01
CA ALA A 38 19.55 5.58 7.03
C ALA A 38 18.42 5.44 6.00
N PRO A 39 17.16 5.81 6.32
CA PRO A 39 16.01 5.67 5.40
C PRO A 39 16.08 6.49 4.11
N ARG A 40 17.12 7.30 3.88
CA ARG A 40 17.19 8.24 2.75
C ARG A 40 17.84 7.69 1.48
N GLU A 41 18.40 6.49 1.54
CA GLU A 41 19.02 5.84 0.37
C GLU A 41 18.02 5.00 -0.46
N TYR A 42 16.71 5.19 -0.25
CA TYR A 42 15.65 4.46 -0.95
C TYR A 42 15.32 4.99 -2.36
N ASP A 43 16.24 5.66 -3.06
CA ASP A 43 16.04 6.10 -4.44
C ASP A 43 17.15 5.53 -5.35
N ASN A 44 16.77 4.54 -6.18
CA ASN A 44 17.48 3.88 -7.30
C ASN A 44 18.95 3.43 -7.13
N SER A 45 19.58 3.60 -5.96
CA SER A 45 20.89 3.10 -5.55
C SER A 45 20.79 2.30 -4.24
N ARG A 46 19.65 1.63 -4.05
CA ARG A 46 19.23 1.09 -2.75
C ARG A 46 20.25 0.07 -2.23
N PRO A 47 20.80 0.26 -1.02
CA PRO A 47 21.62 -0.75 -0.38
C PRO A 47 20.82 -2.04 -0.18
N GLY A 48 21.48 -3.17 -0.46
CA GLY A 48 20.94 -4.52 -0.41
C GLY A 48 20.78 -5.16 -1.78
N PHE A 49 19.99 -6.23 -1.85
CA PHE A 49 19.69 -6.90 -3.11
C PHE A 49 18.77 -6.05 -3.99
N ASP A 50 19.11 -5.92 -5.28
CA ASP A 50 18.12 -5.57 -6.30
C ASP A 50 17.48 -6.83 -6.84
N LEU A 51 16.40 -7.24 -6.17
CA LEU A 51 15.64 -8.43 -6.55
C LEU A 51 14.64 -8.13 -7.69
N SER A 52 14.43 -6.86 -8.04
CA SER A 52 13.38 -6.39 -8.97
C SER A 52 13.82 -6.39 -10.44
N SER A 53 15.10 -6.15 -10.70
CA SER A 53 15.68 -6.09 -12.06
C SER A 53 16.12 -7.46 -12.60
N TYR A 54 16.03 -8.51 -11.79
CA TYR A 54 16.57 -9.82 -12.12
C TYR A 54 15.72 -10.59 -13.15
N ARG A 55 15.88 -10.23 -14.43
CA ARG A 55 15.35 -10.99 -15.57
C ARG A 55 16.45 -11.90 -16.12
N ARG A 56 16.08 -13.16 -16.38
CA ARG A 56 16.97 -14.29 -16.68
C ARG A 56 17.65 -14.23 -18.06
N ASP A 57 17.45 -13.17 -18.82
CA ASP A 57 17.79 -13.17 -20.25
C ASP A 57 19.24 -12.77 -20.55
N SER A 58 20.08 -12.51 -19.53
CA SER A 58 21.47 -12.10 -19.75
C SER A 58 22.43 -12.49 -18.62
N GLY A 59 22.72 -13.78 -18.43
CA GLY A 59 23.84 -14.24 -17.56
C GLY A 59 23.96 -13.52 -16.21
N SER A 60 22.82 -13.14 -15.63
CA SER A 60 22.75 -12.10 -14.60
C SER A 60 23.43 -12.59 -13.32
N GLN A 61 24.25 -11.73 -12.71
CA GLN A 61 24.96 -11.94 -11.43
C GLN A 61 24.22 -11.24 -10.30
N ILE A 62 24.02 -11.92 -9.14
CA ILE A 62 23.20 -11.36 -8.06
C ILE A 62 24.06 -10.32 -7.39
N GLU A 63 23.56 -9.09 -7.30
CA GLU A 63 24.30 -8.00 -6.68
C GLU A 63 23.67 -7.62 -5.35
N PHE A 64 24.53 -7.40 -4.36
CA PHE A 64 24.16 -6.79 -3.09
C PHE A 64 24.91 -5.46 -2.99
N ASN A 65 24.19 -4.36 -3.15
CA ASN A 65 24.73 -3.02 -3.06
C ASN A 65 25.03 -2.69 -1.61
N LEU A 66 26.25 -2.21 -1.34
CA LEU A 66 26.65 -1.78 0.00
C LEU A 66 26.52 -0.25 0.07
N PRO A 67 25.93 0.31 1.13
CA PRO A 67 26.03 1.73 1.42
C PRO A 67 27.44 2.05 1.93
N ALA A 68 27.70 3.33 2.22
CA ALA A 68 28.99 3.74 2.79
C ALA A 68 29.16 3.19 4.22
N PHE A 69 29.90 2.08 4.36
CA PHE A 69 30.16 1.44 5.64
C PHE A 69 31.52 1.81 6.23
N SER A 70 31.58 1.86 7.56
CA SER A 70 32.84 1.71 8.28
C SER A 70 33.42 0.32 8.05
N LEU A 71 34.73 0.16 8.22
CA LEU A 71 35.40 -1.13 8.07
C LEU A 71 34.79 -2.22 8.95
N THR A 72 34.36 -1.85 10.16
CA THR A 72 33.71 -2.76 11.11
C THR A 72 32.37 -3.26 10.57
N GLU A 73 31.54 -2.38 10.02
CA GLU A 73 30.23 -2.76 9.46
C GLU A 73 30.38 -3.61 8.20
N LEU A 74 31.34 -3.26 7.33
CA LEU A 74 31.68 -4.03 6.14
C LEU A 74 32.07 -5.47 6.51
N ARG A 75 32.93 -5.66 7.52
CA ARG A 75 33.32 -7.00 8.00
C ARG A 75 32.13 -7.84 8.45
N LYS A 76 31.16 -7.24 9.14
CA LYS A 76 29.96 -7.97 9.59
C LYS A 76 29.12 -8.42 8.40
N VAL A 77 28.97 -7.57 7.39
CA VAL A 77 28.20 -7.90 6.17
C VAL A 77 28.91 -8.97 5.34
N LEU A 78 30.23 -8.87 5.14
CA LEU A 78 30.99 -9.89 4.42
C LEU A 78 30.94 -11.25 5.13
N ALA A 79 31.02 -11.26 6.47
CA ALA A 79 30.92 -12.48 7.27
C ALA A 79 29.57 -13.19 7.10
N LEU A 80 28.46 -12.45 6.93
CA LEU A 80 27.14 -13.03 6.64
C LEU A 80 27.14 -13.86 5.35
N PHE A 81 27.93 -13.44 4.36
CA PHE A 81 28.07 -14.14 3.09
C PHE A 81 29.23 -15.14 3.07
N GLY A 82 30.03 -15.23 4.14
CA GLY A 82 31.24 -16.05 4.18
C GLY A 82 32.31 -15.58 3.19
N MET A 83 32.39 -14.27 2.96
CA MET A 83 33.39 -13.64 2.09
C MET A 83 34.54 -13.07 2.93
N ASP A 84 35.77 -13.25 2.45
CA ASP A 84 36.94 -12.63 3.07
C ASP A 84 37.09 -11.17 2.64
N GLU A 85 37.55 -10.32 3.56
CA GLU A 85 37.79 -8.89 3.30
C GLU A 85 38.77 -8.66 2.15
N ALA A 86 39.75 -9.56 1.99
CA ALA A 86 40.75 -9.49 0.93
C ALA A 86 40.16 -9.66 -0.47
N ASP A 87 39.01 -10.33 -0.59
CA ASP A 87 38.33 -10.58 -1.86
C ASP A 87 37.36 -9.45 -2.24
N TYR A 88 37.12 -8.51 -1.31
CA TYR A 88 36.21 -7.41 -1.52
C TYR A 88 36.90 -6.18 -2.11
N LYS A 89 36.37 -5.72 -3.25
CA LYS A 89 36.77 -4.43 -3.83
C LYS A 89 35.96 -3.31 -3.16
N ILE A 90 36.65 -2.46 -2.40
CA ILE A 90 36.08 -1.29 -1.72
C ILE A 90 35.17 -0.49 -2.66
N ASN A 91 34.01 -0.08 -2.15
CA ASN A 91 32.97 0.68 -2.86
C ASN A 91 32.39 -0.02 -4.09
N SER A 92 32.50 -1.35 -4.17
CA SER A 92 31.83 -2.15 -5.20
C SER A 92 30.68 -2.95 -4.59
N PRO A 93 29.63 -3.28 -5.36
CA PRO A 93 28.63 -4.23 -4.91
C PRO A 93 29.25 -5.62 -4.67
N LEU A 94 28.64 -6.41 -3.79
CA LEU A 94 28.97 -7.84 -3.69
C LEU A 94 28.31 -8.56 -4.85
N VAL A 95 29.12 -9.24 -5.66
CA VAL A 95 28.67 -9.88 -6.89
C VAL A 95 28.73 -11.39 -6.72
N PHE A 96 27.57 -12.04 -6.74
CA PHE A 96 27.42 -13.49 -6.61
C PHE A 96 27.25 -14.11 -8.00
N LYS A 97 28.34 -14.68 -8.51
CA LYS A 97 28.35 -15.42 -9.79
C LYS A 97 27.74 -16.82 -9.68
N ASP A 98 27.76 -17.38 -8.47
CA ASP A 98 27.13 -18.64 -8.10
C ASP A 98 26.18 -18.39 -6.92
N GLU A 99 24.95 -18.90 -7.02
CA GLU A 99 23.94 -18.81 -5.98
C GLU A 99 24.28 -19.67 -4.75
N SER A 100 25.24 -20.60 -4.85
CA SER A 100 25.61 -21.50 -3.74
C SER A 100 25.94 -20.76 -2.45
N VAL A 101 26.64 -19.64 -2.52
CA VAL A 101 26.93 -18.79 -1.35
C VAL A 101 25.65 -18.27 -0.71
N LEU A 102 24.71 -17.79 -1.51
CA LEU A 102 23.42 -17.28 -1.04
C LEU A 102 22.54 -18.40 -0.47
N LEU A 103 22.54 -19.57 -1.11
CA LEU A 103 21.74 -20.71 -0.71
C LEU A 103 22.27 -21.42 0.54
N ASN A 104 23.59 -21.51 0.70
CA ASN A 104 24.23 -22.25 1.79
C ASN A 104 24.50 -21.38 3.03
N ASN A 105 24.81 -20.09 2.84
CA ASN A 105 25.15 -19.20 3.96
C ASN A 105 23.99 -18.26 4.30
N PHE A 106 23.52 -17.50 3.32
CA PHE A 106 22.55 -16.43 3.58
C PHE A 106 21.14 -16.96 3.88
N ILE A 107 20.58 -17.86 3.07
CA ILE A 107 19.21 -18.38 3.26
C ILE A 107 19.02 -19.03 4.65
N PRO A 108 19.93 -19.89 5.14
CA PRO A 108 19.79 -20.46 6.48
C PRO A 108 19.87 -19.40 7.59
N ALA A 109 20.82 -18.47 7.51
CA ALA A 109 20.96 -17.39 8.48
C ALA A 109 19.71 -16.50 8.52
N PHE A 110 19.22 -16.10 7.33
CA PHE A 110 18.01 -15.30 7.18
C PHE A 110 16.78 -16.02 7.73
N THR A 111 16.62 -17.31 7.38
CA THR A 111 15.49 -18.12 7.85
C THR A 111 15.49 -18.25 9.36
N SER A 112 16.65 -18.50 9.97
CA SER A 112 16.79 -18.60 11.44
C SER A 112 16.41 -17.29 12.12
N PHE A 113 16.93 -16.16 11.62
CA PHE A 113 16.64 -14.85 12.18
C PHE A 113 15.15 -14.46 12.02
N TYR A 114 14.60 -14.68 10.82
CA TYR A 114 13.18 -14.43 10.54
C TYR A 114 12.26 -15.25 11.44
N ASN A 115 12.55 -16.55 11.62
CA ASN A 115 11.77 -17.42 12.52
C ASN A 115 11.87 -16.99 13.99
N ALA A 116 13.03 -16.47 14.44
CA ALA A 116 13.18 -15.92 15.77
C ALA A 116 12.30 -14.68 15.98
N LEU A 117 12.25 -13.77 15.00
CA LEU A 117 11.37 -12.59 15.03
C LEU A 117 9.89 -12.97 15.06
N LYS A 118 9.51 -14.02 14.32
CA LYS A 118 8.14 -14.57 14.36
C LYS A 118 7.80 -15.14 15.73
N ALA A 119 8.70 -15.96 16.29
CA ALA A 119 8.48 -16.59 17.60
C ALA A 119 8.35 -15.54 18.72
N SER A 120 9.01 -14.39 18.59
CA SER A 120 8.91 -13.28 19.54
C SER A 120 7.75 -12.32 19.26
N ASN A 121 6.87 -12.61 18.29
CA ASN A 121 5.81 -11.69 17.82
C ASN A 121 6.33 -10.27 17.53
N SER A 122 7.49 -10.17 16.87
CA SER A 122 8.13 -8.88 16.62
C SER A 122 7.22 -7.96 15.77
N PRO A 123 7.00 -6.69 16.18
CA PRO A 123 6.17 -5.73 15.43
C PRO A 123 6.63 -5.52 13.98
N ILE A 124 7.91 -5.76 13.69
CA ILE A 124 8.49 -5.66 12.35
C ILE A 124 7.83 -6.63 11.35
N ILE A 125 7.42 -7.83 11.80
CA ILE A 125 6.75 -8.81 10.94
C ILE A 125 5.40 -8.27 10.52
N THR A 126 4.61 -7.76 11.46
CA THR A 126 3.31 -7.13 11.19
C THR A 126 3.46 -5.91 10.28
N GLN A 127 4.49 -5.08 10.50
CA GLN A 127 4.81 -3.95 9.63
C GLN A 127 5.03 -4.40 8.17
N TYR A 128 5.78 -5.48 7.95
CA TYR A 128 6.04 -5.98 6.60
C TYR A 128 4.88 -6.74 5.98
N GLN A 129 4.04 -7.42 6.76
CA GLN A 129 2.76 -7.94 6.29
C GLN A 129 1.89 -6.81 5.75
N ASN A 130 1.82 -5.71 6.50
CA ASN A 130 1.07 -4.52 6.15
C ASN A 130 1.59 -3.84 4.89
N LYS A 131 2.91 -3.69 4.74
CA LYS A 131 3.55 -3.18 3.51
C LYS A 131 3.36 -4.12 2.32
N SER A 132 3.26 -5.43 2.56
CA SER A 132 3.16 -6.45 1.52
C SER A 132 1.76 -6.58 0.92
N LYS A 133 0.70 -6.34 1.69
CA LYS A 133 -0.69 -6.45 1.20
C LYS A 133 -0.95 -5.77 -0.16
N PRO A 134 -0.65 -4.47 -0.36
CA PRO A 134 -0.87 -3.82 -1.66
C PRO A 134 -0.06 -4.45 -2.79
N ILE A 135 1.17 -4.90 -2.50
CA ILE A 135 2.03 -5.56 -3.48
C ILE A 135 1.44 -6.92 -3.90
N LEU A 136 0.97 -7.69 -2.92
CA LEU A 136 0.37 -9.01 -3.15
C LEU A 136 -0.97 -8.89 -3.89
N GLU A 137 -1.78 -7.87 -3.60
CA GLU A 137 -2.99 -7.55 -4.36
C GLU A 137 -2.65 -7.17 -5.81
N ALA A 138 -1.67 -6.29 -6.03
CA ALA A 138 -1.23 -5.91 -7.38
C ALA A 138 -0.70 -7.11 -8.18
N ASN A 139 0.05 -8.00 -7.53
CA ASN A 139 0.55 -9.25 -8.12
C ASN A 139 -0.60 -10.21 -8.47
N ALA A 140 -1.63 -10.29 -7.63
CA ALA A 140 -2.84 -11.07 -7.92
C ALA A 140 -3.61 -10.51 -9.12
N ILE A 141 -3.79 -9.17 -9.19
CA ILE A 141 -4.42 -8.48 -10.32
C ILE A 141 -3.63 -8.71 -11.62
N SER A 142 -2.30 -8.59 -11.56
CA SER A 142 -1.42 -8.82 -12.72
C SER A 142 -1.52 -10.26 -13.23
N THR A 143 -1.50 -11.23 -12.32
CA THR A 143 -1.67 -12.66 -12.63
C THR A 143 -3.02 -12.91 -13.29
N LEU A 144 -4.10 -12.41 -12.68
CA LEU A 144 -5.45 -12.49 -13.22
C LEU A 144 -5.53 -11.91 -14.62
N ARG A 145 -5.05 -10.68 -14.82
CA ARG A 145 -5.13 -9.98 -16.10
C ARG A 145 -4.40 -10.74 -17.20
N LYS A 146 -3.18 -11.20 -16.93
CA LYS A 146 -2.37 -11.97 -17.88
C LYS A 146 -3.08 -13.26 -18.27
N TYR A 147 -3.39 -14.12 -17.29
CA TYR A 147 -3.88 -15.46 -17.61
C TYR A 147 -5.33 -15.48 -18.08
N THR A 148 -6.14 -14.46 -17.73
CA THR A 148 -7.46 -14.26 -18.31
C THR A 148 -7.35 -13.93 -19.80
N GLN A 149 -6.41 -13.04 -20.18
CA GLN A 149 -6.16 -12.72 -21.58
C GLN A 149 -5.63 -13.93 -22.35
N ASP A 150 -4.64 -14.64 -21.81
CA ASP A 150 -4.09 -15.86 -22.42
C ASP A 150 -5.20 -16.90 -22.67
N ALA A 151 -6.10 -17.11 -21.69
CA ALA A 151 -7.22 -18.04 -21.83
C ALA A 151 -8.24 -17.60 -22.90
N ILE A 152 -8.55 -16.29 -23.00
CA ILE A 152 -9.43 -15.74 -24.05
C ILE A 152 -8.82 -16.00 -25.43
N ASP A 153 -7.55 -15.67 -25.62
CA ASP A 153 -6.86 -15.79 -26.90
C ASP A 153 -6.79 -17.26 -27.37
N LEU A 154 -6.52 -18.18 -26.42
CA LEU A 154 -6.53 -19.61 -26.69
C LEU A 154 -7.94 -20.10 -27.07
N LEU A 155 -8.99 -19.71 -26.35
CA LEU A 155 -10.37 -20.11 -26.68
C LEU A 155 -10.83 -19.61 -28.05
N ILE A 156 -10.46 -18.38 -28.43
CA ILE A 156 -10.76 -17.81 -29.75
C ILE A 156 -10.03 -18.60 -30.84
N LYS A 157 -8.74 -18.87 -30.64
CA LYS A 157 -7.90 -19.61 -31.59
C LYS A 157 -8.40 -21.04 -31.83
N GLU A 158 -8.87 -21.71 -30.78
CA GLU A 158 -9.40 -23.06 -30.88
C GLU A 158 -10.78 -23.14 -31.54
N LYS A 159 -11.43 -21.99 -31.82
CA LYS A 159 -12.79 -21.92 -32.40
C LYS A 159 -13.73 -22.89 -31.69
N LEU A 160 -13.76 -22.86 -30.36
CA LEU A 160 -14.60 -23.75 -29.54
C LEU A 160 -15.97 -23.12 -29.27
N PRO A 161 -16.99 -23.32 -30.14
CA PRO A 161 -18.32 -22.72 -29.97
C PRO A 161 -19.06 -23.24 -28.72
N SER A 162 -18.66 -24.38 -28.17
CA SER A 162 -19.24 -25.00 -26.97
C SER A 162 -18.87 -24.30 -25.66
N ASN A 163 -17.87 -23.40 -25.65
CA ASN A 163 -17.38 -22.74 -24.43
C ASN A 163 -17.77 -21.26 -24.32
N ARG A 164 -18.92 -20.86 -24.90
CA ARG A 164 -19.39 -19.47 -24.85
C ARG A 164 -19.52 -18.93 -23.44
N ALA A 165 -20.09 -19.70 -22.51
CA ALA A 165 -20.26 -19.29 -21.11
C ALA A 165 -18.90 -18.98 -20.44
N LEU A 166 -17.90 -19.83 -20.68
CA LEU A 166 -16.54 -19.63 -20.21
C LEU A 166 -15.89 -18.37 -20.80
N LEU A 167 -16.02 -18.17 -22.11
CA LEU A 167 -15.51 -16.98 -22.78
C LEU A 167 -16.18 -15.70 -22.25
N TYR A 168 -17.50 -15.71 -22.05
CA TYR A 168 -18.22 -14.60 -21.43
C TYR A 168 -17.73 -14.33 -20.00
N ALA A 169 -17.53 -15.38 -19.18
CA ALA A 169 -17.00 -15.22 -17.83
C ALA A 169 -15.60 -14.58 -17.84
N LEU A 170 -14.69 -15.04 -18.71
CA LEU A 170 -13.34 -14.45 -18.84
C LEU A 170 -13.39 -13.00 -19.32
N ILE A 171 -14.24 -12.68 -20.32
CA ILE A 171 -14.42 -11.30 -20.80
C ILE A 171 -14.97 -10.40 -19.69
N THR A 172 -15.94 -10.87 -18.90
CA THR A 172 -16.48 -10.15 -17.75
C THR A 172 -15.39 -9.89 -16.71
N VAL A 173 -14.61 -10.91 -16.35
CA VAL A 173 -13.48 -10.76 -15.42
C VAL A 173 -12.48 -9.74 -15.94
N LYS A 174 -12.09 -9.82 -17.22
CA LYS A 174 -11.18 -8.86 -17.84
C LYS A 174 -11.74 -7.44 -17.80
N GLY A 175 -12.98 -7.23 -18.22
CA GLY A 175 -13.64 -5.92 -18.19
C GLY A 175 -13.71 -5.33 -16.79
N CYS A 176 -13.94 -6.17 -15.78
CA CYS A 176 -13.87 -5.78 -14.37
C CYS A 176 -12.46 -5.33 -13.97
N LEU A 177 -11.42 -6.11 -14.31
CA LEU A 177 -10.01 -5.79 -13.99
C LEU A 177 -9.53 -4.48 -14.64
N ASP A 178 -10.07 -4.13 -15.81
CA ASP A 178 -9.72 -2.91 -16.53
C ASP A 178 -10.34 -1.65 -15.87
N GLN A 179 -11.42 -1.82 -15.10
CA GLN A 179 -12.13 -0.72 -14.43
C GLN A 179 -11.84 -0.62 -12.91
N LEU A 180 -11.10 -1.57 -12.34
CA LEU A 180 -10.87 -1.67 -10.88
C LEU A 180 -10.38 -0.38 -10.22
N ASN A 181 -9.49 0.36 -10.87
CA ASN A 181 -8.92 1.59 -10.32
C ASN A 181 -9.93 2.75 -10.26
N ILE A 182 -10.95 2.72 -11.11
CA ILE A 182 -11.98 3.77 -11.23
C ILE A 182 -13.20 3.41 -10.38
N HIS A 183 -13.50 2.12 -10.29
CA HIS A 183 -14.71 1.58 -9.67
C HIS A 183 -14.37 0.44 -8.71
N PRO A 184 -13.84 0.74 -7.51
CA PRO A 184 -13.48 -0.30 -6.54
C PRO A 184 -14.67 -1.20 -6.13
N GLN A 185 -15.92 -0.76 -6.24
CA GLN A 185 -17.08 -1.64 -6.02
C GLN A 185 -17.07 -2.92 -6.90
N ILE A 186 -16.37 -2.89 -8.04
CA ILE A 186 -16.21 -4.02 -8.97
C ILE A 186 -15.42 -5.19 -8.37
N TYR A 187 -14.60 -4.96 -7.34
CA TYR A 187 -13.94 -6.02 -6.58
C TYR A 187 -14.97 -7.09 -6.13
N THR A 188 -16.15 -6.67 -5.68
CA THR A 188 -17.21 -7.59 -5.24
C THR A 188 -17.78 -8.42 -6.39
N THR A 189 -17.78 -7.91 -7.61
CA THR A 189 -18.19 -8.66 -8.80
C THR A 189 -17.18 -9.74 -9.13
N ILE A 190 -15.88 -9.44 -9.10
CA ILE A 190 -14.80 -10.43 -9.33
C ILE A 190 -14.87 -11.55 -8.28
N ILE A 191 -15.09 -11.21 -7.01
CA ILE A 191 -15.27 -12.19 -5.93
C ILE A 191 -16.59 -12.97 -6.14
N LYS A 192 -17.73 -12.32 -6.41
CA LYS A 192 -19.00 -13.04 -6.61
C LYS A 192 -19.03 -13.89 -7.88
N SER A 193 -18.16 -13.61 -8.84
CA SER A 193 -17.90 -14.46 -10.00
C SER A 193 -17.20 -15.78 -9.62
N HIS A 194 -17.30 -16.24 -8.36
CA HIS A 194 -16.87 -17.54 -7.80
C HIS A 194 -17.56 -18.73 -8.49
N HIS A 195 -17.35 -18.81 -9.78
CA HIS A 195 -17.50 -19.99 -10.57
C HIS A 195 -16.16 -20.74 -10.56
N HIS A 196 -15.68 -21.14 -9.38
CA HIS A 196 -14.52 -22.03 -9.26
C HIS A 196 -14.70 -23.30 -10.12
N GLU A 197 -15.94 -23.66 -10.41
CA GLU A 197 -16.33 -24.75 -11.30
C GLU A 197 -16.22 -24.42 -12.80
N LEU A 198 -16.37 -23.16 -13.24
CA LEU A 198 -16.38 -22.80 -14.68
C LEU A 198 -15.01 -22.97 -15.34
N PHE A 199 -13.92 -22.79 -14.60
CA PHE A 199 -12.55 -22.86 -15.13
C PHE A 199 -11.88 -24.23 -14.85
N THR A 200 -12.65 -25.29 -14.60
CA THR A 200 -12.13 -26.65 -14.48
C THR A 200 -11.83 -27.25 -15.85
N LYS A 201 -10.90 -28.22 -15.93
CA LYS A 201 -10.30 -28.77 -17.16
C LYS A 201 -11.33 -28.92 -18.31
N VAL A 202 -11.28 -28.01 -19.28
CA VAL A 202 -12.34 -27.88 -20.30
C VAL A 202 -11.99 -28.65 -21.57
N THR A 203 -10.69 -28.85 -21.84
CA THR A 203 -10.23 -29.40 -23.13
C THR A 203 -8.99 -30.30 -22.97
N LYS A 204 -8.53 -30.89 -24.09
CA LYS A 204 -7.23 -31.56 -24.19
C LYS A 204 -6.05 -30.58 -24.32
N ASN A 205 -6.29 -29.27 -24.43
CA ASN A 205 -5.24 -28.28 -24.57
C ASN A 205 -4.60 -27.98 -23.21
N GLU A 206 -3.34 -28.39 -23.05
CA GLU A 206 -2.58 -28.21 -21.81
C GLU A 206 -2.25 -26.74 -21.51
N GLU A 207 -2.03 -25.92 -22.54
CA GLU A 207 -1.78 -24.48 -22.39
C GLU A 207 -3.02 -23.75 -21.88
N LEU A 208 -4.19 -24.05 -22.45
CA LEU A 208 -5.46 -23.48 -22.00
C LEU A 208 -5.78 -23.93 -20.57
N ASN A 209 -5.64 -25.21 -20.26
CA ASN A 209 -5.87 -25.73 -18.92
C ASN A 209 -4.90 -25.09 -17.90
N THR A 210 -3.66 -24.82 -18.30
CA THR A 210 -2.69 -24.11 -17.45
C THR A 210 -3.14 -22.66 -17.22
N ALA A 211 -3.54 -21.94 -18.27
CA ALA A 211 -4.04 -20.57 -18.15
C ALA A 211 -5.27 -20.50 -17.23
N LEU A 212 -6.24 -21.39 -17.40
CA LEU A 212 -7.44 -21.48 -16.56
C LEU A 212 -7.12 -21.80 -15.09
N LYS A 213 -6.15 -22.69 -14.84
CA LYS A 213 -5.66 -22.97 -13.49
C LYS A 213 -5.05 -21.70 -12.86
N MET A 214 -4.23 -20.98 -13.60
CA MET A 214 -3.62 -19.73 -13.12
C MET A 214 -4.65 -18.61 -12.92
N VAL A 215 -5.74 -18.57 -13.70
CA VAL A 215 -6.89 -17.68 -13.44
C VAL A 215 -7.51 -18.02 -12.09
N ASN A 216 -7.79 -19.30 -11.81
CA ASN A 216 -8.34 -19.72 -10.51
C ASN A 216 -7.42 -19.36 -9.34
N GLU A 217 -6.11 -19.60 -9.47
CA GLU A 217 -5.13 -19.20 -8.47
C GLU A 217 -5.12 -17.67 -8.28
N GLY A 218 -5.18 -16.91 -9.38
CA GLY A 218 -5.29 -15.46 -9.36
C GLY A 218 -6.53 -14.96 -8.62
N VAL A 219 -7.71 -15.58 -8.86
CA VAL A 219 -8.96 -15.22 -8.16
C VAL A 219 -8.82 -15.48 -6.67
N ALA A 220 -8.30 -16.64 -6.28
CA ALA A 220 -8.11 -16.99 -4.88
C ALA A 220 -7.14 -16.02 -4.17
N LEU A 221 -6.01 -15.66 -4.82
CA LEU A 221 -5.06 -14.68 -4.29
C LEU A 221 -5.69 -13.29 -4.18
N PHE A 222 -6.47 -12.88 -5.18
CA PHE A 222 -7.19 -11.61 -5.16
C PHE A 222 -8.23 -11.57 -4.03
N THR A 223 -9.03 -12.61 -3.84
CA THR A 223 -9.98 -12.73 -2.73
C THR A 223 -9.26 -12.70 -1.37
N LYS A 224 -8.05 -13.27 -1.28
CA LYS A 224 -7.25 -13.25 -0.05
C LYS A 224 -6.66 -11.87 0.27
N TYR A 225 -6.20 -11.13 -0.74
CA TYR A 225 -5.41 -9.90 -0.53
C TYR A 225 -6.14 -8.61 -0.88
N ASN A 226 -7.34 -8.65 -1.47
CA ASN A 226 -8.07 -7.45 -1.82
C ASN A 226 -8.31 -6.55 -0.60
N ARG A 227 -8.26 -5.24 -0.83
CA ARG A 227 -8.43 -4.21 0.21
C ARG A 227 -9.69 -3.38 0.00
N THR A 228 -10.67 -3.93 -0.72
CA THR A 228 -11.88 -3.26 -1.19
C THR A 228 -12.64 -2.56 -0.09
N GLU A 229 -12.85 -3.24 1.05
CA GLU A 229 -13.59 -2.68 2.17
C GLU A 229 -12.94 -1.40 2.68
N SER A 230 -11.62 -1.42 2.87
CA SER A 230 -10.86 -0.25 3.33
C SER A 230 -10.84 0.88 2.30
N VAL A 231 -10.69 0.58 1.00
CA VAL A 231 -10.74 1.59 -0.07
C VAL A 231 -12.12 2.28 -0.13
N LEU A 232 -13.21 1.50 -0.09
CA LEU A 232 -14.56 2.05 -0.10
C LEU A 232 -14.87 2.85 1.17
N ALA A 233 -14.36 2.40 2.31
CA ALA A 233 -14.50 3.08 3.58
C ALA A 233 -13.78 4.45 3.58
N ILE A 234 -12.60 4.56 2.97
CA ILE A 234 -11.91 5.86 2.77
C ILE A 234 -12.71 6.79 1.89
N GLN A 235 -13.20 6.30 0.75
CA GLN A 235 -14.00 7.13 -0.15
C GLN A 235 -15.25 7.66 0.57
N LYS A 236 -15.92 6.80 1.34
CA LYS A 236 -17.09 7.18 2.13
C LYS A 236 -16.74 8.16 3.25
N PHE A 237 -15.64 7.93 3.96
CA PHE A 237 -15.12 8.83 4.99
C PHE A 237 -14.85 10.23 4.42
N GLN A 238 -14.10 10.33 3.31
CA GLN A 238 -13.77 11.61 2.69
C GLN A 238 -15.01 12.39 2.28
N ASN A 239 -15.96 11.72 1.59
CA ASN A 239 -17.20 12.34 1.17
C ASN A 239 -18.02 12.85 2.37
N GLU A 240 -18.17 12.04 3.42
CA GLU A 240 -18.96 12.45 4.60
C GLU A 240 -18.28 13.54 5.42
N VAL A 241 -16.94 13.56 5.52
CA VAL A 241 -16.20 14.65 6.16
C VAL A 241 -16.34 15.93 5.34
N GLU A 242 -16.18 15.86 4.03
CA GLU A 242 -16.33 17.01 3.14
C GLU A 242 -17.76 17.57 3.19
N ASP A 243 -18.77 16.72 3.13
CA ASP A 243 -20.18 17.11 3.27
C ASP A 243 -20.44 17.74 4.64
N LEU A 244 -19.94 17.15 5.72
CA LEU A 244 -20.10 17.70 7.07
C LEU A 244 -19.47 19.09 7.19
N LEU A 245 -18.23 19.25 6.72
CA LEU A 245 -17.49 20.51 6.82
C LEU A 245 -18.08 21.60 5.91
N ASN A 246 -18.39 21.27 4.66
CA ASN A 246 -18.91 22.24 3.69
C ASN A 246 -20.37 22.60 3.96
N GLN A 247 -21.26 21.61 4.12
CA GLN A 247 -22.70 21.85 4.19
C GLN A 247 -23.14 22.36 5.57
N LYS A 248 -22.60 21.78 6.64
CA LYS A 248 -23.01 22.13 8.01
C LYS A 248 -22.23 23.31 8.58
N TYR A 249 -20.90 23.31 8.43
CA TYR A 249 -20.05 24.29 9.10
C TYR A 249 -19.46 25.36 8.19
N ARG A 250 -19.49 25.20 6.85
CA ARG A 250 -18.84 26.09 5.88
C ARG A 250 -17.34 26.31 6.19
N ILE A 251 -16.67 25.25 6.62
CA ILE A 251 -15.23 25.23 6.94
C ILE A 251 -14.53 24.41 5.85
N SER A 252 -13.36 24.86 5.39
CA SER A 252 -12.52 24.06 4.49
C SER A 252 -11.85 22.93 5.26
N SER A 253 -11.71 21.76 4.63
CA SER A 253 -10.96 20.63 5.21
C SER A 253 -9.51 21.00 5.57
N LYS A 254 -8.91 22.00 4.91
CA LYS A 254 -7.54 22.47 5.21
C LYS A 254 -7.43 23.31 6.47
N ASP A 255 -8.51 23.96 6.88
CA ASP A 255 -8.53 24.82 8.08
C ASP A 255 -9.14 24.12 9.29
N CYS A 256 -9.60 22.87 9.11
CA CYS A 256 -10.24 22.09 10.15
C CYS A 256 -9.23 21.22 10.89
N ASP A 257 -8.85 21.62 12.10
CA ASP A 257 -7.97 20.87 13.00
C ASP A 257 -8.73 19.92 13.96
N VAL A 258 -10.05 19.78 13.80
CA VAL A 258 -10.88 18.96 14.70
C VAL A 258 -10.52 17.49 14.64
N ILE A 259 -10.17 16.98 13.45
CA ILE A 259 -9.79 15.57 13.27
C ILE A 259 -8.46 15.29 13.99
N GLU A 260 -7.49 16.17 13.79
CA GLU A 260 -6.19 16.16 14.46
C GLU A 260 -6.34 16.27 15.97
N GLY A 261 -7.04 17.31 16.45
CA GLY A 261 -7.21 17.58 17.87
C GLY A 261 -7.93 16.45 18.59
N THR A 262 -8.92 15.82 17.96
CA THR A 262 -9.61 14.66 18.54
C THR A 262 -8.67 13.46 18.66
N LEU A 263 -7.88 13.17 17.62
CA LEU A 263 -6.94 12.05 17.62
C LEU A 263 -5.81 12.25 18.63
N LEU A 264 -5.20 13.44 18.67
CA LEU A 264 -4.13 13.78 19.61
C LEU A 264 -4.63 13.76 21.06
N ALA A 265 -5.79 14.35 21.33
CA ALA A 265 -6.38 14.35 22.67
C ALA A 265 -6.70 12.93 23.15
N ALA A 266 -7.26 12.09 22.28
CA ALA A 266 -7.59 10.71 22.63
C ALA A 266 -6.34 9.85 22.88
N ALA A 267 -5.26 10.09 22.13
CA ALA A 267 -3.98 9.41 22.31
C ALA A 267 -3.11 9.98 23.44
N ALA A 268 -3.54 11.05 24.12
CA ALA A 268 -2.69 11.82 25.05
C ALA A 268 -1.34 12.24 24.43
N ALA A 269 -1.39 12.61 23.15
CA ALA A 269 -0.28 13.10 22.36
C ALA A 269 -0.42 14.62 22.16
N SER A 270 0.70 15.28 21.90
CA SER A 270 0.75 16.71 21.62
C SER A 270 1.70 16.99 20.48
N LEU A 271 1.43 18.07 19.75
CA LEU A 271 2.43 18.68 18.87
C LEU A 271 3.17 19.78 19.61
N GLY A 272 4.33 20.16 19.08
CA GLY A 272 4.98 21.41 19.46
C GLY A 272 4.17 22.64 19.04
N LYS A 273 4.72 23.82 19.31
CA LYS A 273 3.98 25.11 19.25
C LYS A 273 3.53 25.49 17.84
N GLN A 274 4.13 24.93 16.80
CA GLN A 274 3.83 25.26 15.40
C GLN A 274 3.19 24.10 14.64
N GLY A 275 2.85 23.01 15.34
CA GLY A 275 2.39 21.79 14.72
C GLY A 275 1.10 21.93 13.92
N LYS A 276 1.03 21.17 12.84
CA LYS A 276 -0.13 21.04 11.97
C LYS A 276 -0.29 19.59 11.56
N CYS A 277 -1.52 19.12 11.44
CA CYS A 277 -1.82 17.88 10.75
C CYS A 277 -2.32 18.15 9.33
N SER A 278 -1.85 17.33 8.40
CA SER A 278 -2.49 17.17 7.09
C SER A 278 -2.92 15.72 6.91
N MET A 279 -4.05 15.55 6.22
CA MET A 279 -4.63 14.24 5.97
C MET A 279 -4.67 13.99 4.47
N ARG A 280 -4.20 12.81 4.04
CA ARG A 280 -4.24 12.39 2.63
C ARG A 280 -4.50 10.90 2.52
N VAL A 281 -5.10 10.51 1.40
CA VAL A 281 -5.17 9.10 1.02
C VAL A 281 -3.74 8.60 0.78
N GLY A 282 -3.40 7.46 1.38
CA GLY A 282 -2.12 6.81 1.18
C GLY A 282 -1.94 6.36 -0.26
N ASN A 283 -0.69 6.11 -0.66
CA ASN A 283 -0.37 5.64 -2.02
C ASN A 283 -1.12 4.34 -2.37
N ASP A 284 -1.45 3.56 -1.35
CA ASP A 284 -2.12 2.28 -1.49
C ASP A 284 -3.65 2.37 -1.60
N THR A 285 -4.22 3.58 -1.47
CA THR A 285 -5.65 3.95 -1.45
C THR A 285 -6.53 3.31 -0.37
N SER A 286 -6.03 2.32 0.37
CA SER A 286 -6.75 1.63 1.45
C SER A 286 -6.48 2.21 2.83
N ARG A 287 -5.51 3.13 2.93
CA ARG A 287 -5.16 3.81 4.18
C ARG A 287 -5.31 5.31 4.10
N MET A 288 -5.63 5.90 5.24
CA MET A 288 -5.51 7.33 5.46
C MET A 288 -4.19 7.62 6.14
N VAL A 289 -3.48 8.64 5.66
CA VAL A 289 -2.20 9.09 6.22
C VAL A 289 -2.42 10.42 6.91
N PHE A 290 -2.20 10.44 8.22
CA PHE A 290 -2.15 11.64 9.06
C PHE A 290 -0.70 12.07 9.20
N ARG A 291 -0.35 13.22 8.67
CA ARG A 291 1.01 13.76 8.70
C ARG A 291 1.05 14.92 9.68
N PHE A 292 1.84 14.78 10.73
CA PHE A 292 2.01 15.75 11.79
C PHE A 292 3.36 16.45 11.65
N GLU A 293 3.31 17.77 11.50
CA GLU A 293 4.47 18.66 11.63
C GLU A 293 4.71 18.92 13.13
N ASP A 294 5.98 18.97 13.55
CA ASP A 294 6.39 19.24 14.94
C ASP A 294 5.88 18.17 15.93
N MET A 295 5.83 16.91 15.50
CA MET A 295 5.55 15.74 16.35
C MET A 295 6.86 14.99 16.60
N ASP A 296 7.13 14.60 17.85
CA ASP A 296 8.25 13.72 18.16
C ASP A 296 7.87 12.23 18.08
N ALA A 297 8.87 11.34 18.04
CA ALA A 297 8.68 9.89 17.98
C ALA A 297 7.88 9.31 19.17
N THR A 298 7.96 9.93 20.35
CA THR A 298 7.21 9.46 21.53
C THR A 298 5.72 9.72 21.37
N ASN A 299 5.37 10.90 20.87
CA ASN A 299 3.98 11.28 20.58
C ASN A 299 3.43 10.50 19.38
N ALA A 300 4.24 10.24 18.35
CA ALA A 300 3.87 9.36 17.25
C ALA A 300 3.55 7.93 17.75
N ALA A 301 4.41 7.38 18.62
CA ALA A 301 4.20 6.05 19.22
C ALA A 301 2.90 5.99 20.02
N LYS A 302 2.57 7.00 20.84
CA LYS A 302 1.30 7.06 21.58
C LYS A 302 0.08 6.99 20.67
N VAL A 303 0.10 7.71 19.55
CA VAL A 303 -1.03 7.70 18.60
C VAL A 303 -1.15 6.34 17.92
N VAL A 304 -0.03 5.72 17.53
CA VAL A 304 -0.02 4.36 16.99
C VAL A 304 -0.57 3.36 18.02
N ASP A 305 -0.09 3.42 19.27
CA ASP A 305 -0.53 2.55 20.36
C ASP A 305 -2.03 2.71 20.63
N TYR A 306 -2.54 3.94 20.65
CA TYR A 306 -3.97 4.23 20.79
C TYR A 306 -4.81 3.55 19.70
N LEU A 307 -4.41 3.72 18.44
CA LEU A 307 -5.12 3.12 17.30
C LEU A 307 -5.08 1.58 17.36
N GLN A 308 -3.94 1.01 17.73
CA GLN A 308 -3.78 -0.43 17.90
C GLN A 308 -4.64 -0.99 19.04
N GLN A 309 -4.72 -0.28 20.17
CA GLN A 309 -5.59 -0.64 21.30
C GLN A 309 -7.08 -0.60 20.93
N LEU A 310 -7.48 0.36 20.11
CA LEU A 310 -8.85 0.43 19.58
C LEU A 310 -9.18 -0.65 18.55
N GLY A 311 -8.16 -1.32 18.00
CA GLY A 311 -8.31 -2.47 17.12
C GLY A 311 -7.66 -2.34 15.74
N ASP A 312 -7.06 -1.20 15.38
CA ASP A 312 -6.25 -1.09 14.17
C ASP A 312 -4.86 -1.68 14.41
N LYS A 313 -4.78 -3.02 14.37
CA LYS A 313 -3.51 -3.75 14.44
C LYS A 313 -2.55 -3.41 13.30
N THR A 314 -2.98 -2.63 12.32
CA THR A 314 -2.19 -2.23 11.17
C THR A 314 -1.73 -0.77 11.20
N ALA A 315 -2.15 -0.02 12.22
CA ALA A 315 -1.67 1.33 12.44
C ALA A 315 -0.15 1.31 12.63
N THR A 316 0.52 2.12 11.83
CA THR A 316 1.99 2.21 11.84
C THR A 316 2.43 3.63 11.56
N GLU A 317 3.60 3.96 12.10
CA GLU A 317 4.33 5.14 11.69
C GLU A 317 4.95 4.91 10.29
N GLY A 318 4.69 5.83 9.38
CA GLY A 318 5.23 5.89 8.03
C GLY A 318 6.58 6.62 7.97
N TYR A 319 6.61 7.78 7.32
CA TYR A 319 7.78 8.64 7.26
C TYR A 319 8.04 9.30 8.62
N GLY A 320 9.11 8.87 9.30
CA GLY A 320 9.77 9.61 10.37
C GLY A 320 11.16 10.07 9.88
N ARG A 321 11.45 11.36 10.03
CA ARG A 321 12.68 12.11 9.63
C ARG A 321 12.75 12.62 8.17
N ARG A 322 12.44 13.91 8.02
CA ARG A 322 13.06 14.81 7.04
C ARG A 322 14.02 15.78 7.76
N ALA A 323 15.27 15.39 8.00
CA ALA A 323 16.34 16.35 8.27
C ALA A 323 16.72 17.10 6.97
N TYR A 324 15.95 18.10 6.52
CA TYR A 324 16.42 18.95 5.42
C TYR A 324 17.56 19.82 5.96
N GLY A 325 18.78 19.29 5.95
CA GLY A 325 19.94 20.03 6.43
C GLY A 325 21.16 19.13 6.54
N SER A 326 22.14 19.36 5.68
CA SER A 326 23.52 18.92 5.90
C SER A 326 24.05 19.62 7.14
N HIS A 327 24.05 18.93 8.29
CA HIS A 327 24.76 19.41 9.48
C HIS A 327 26.26 19.48 9.15
N VAL A 328 26.74 20.68 8.83
CA VAL A 328 28.17 20.99 8.86
C VAL A 328 28.51 21.19 10.34
N PRO A 329 29.36 20.36 10.94
CA PRO A 329 29.75 20.53 12.35
C PRO A 329 30.32 21.94 12.55
N GLU A 330 29.99 22.62 13.65
CA GLU A 330 30.50 23.97 14.00
C GLU A 330 32.03 24.10 13.85
N ALA A 331 32.77 23.00 14.04
CA ALA A 331 34.21 22.92 13.84
C ALA A 331 34.67 23.21 12.39
N ALA A 332 33.78 23.08 11.40
CA ALA A 332 34.05 23.35 9.98
C ALA A 332 33.61 24.75 9.53
N MET A 333 32.83 25.50 10.32
CA MET A 333 32.48 26.90 10.01
C MET A 333 33.61 27.89 10.28
N ASN A 334 34.63 27.51 11.06
CA ASN A 334 35.72 28.41 11.46
C ASN A 334 36.94 28.44 10.52
N LYS A 335 36.81 28.00 9.27
CA LYS A 335 37.87 28.21 8.27
C LYS A 335 37.30 28.81 6.99
N SER A 336 37.73 30.03 6.73
CA SER A 336 37.61 30.83 5.51
C SER A 336 36.22 31.36 5.14
N MET A 337 35.92 32.60 5.54
CA MET A 337 35.89 33.77 4.62
C MET A 337 35.72 35.10 5.38
N PRO A 338 36.21 36.23 4.82
CA PRO A 338 36.24 37.53 5.47
C PRO A 338 34.89 38.27 5.36
N ASP A 339 34.63 39.11 6.36
CA ASP A 339 33.65 40.20 6.45
C ASP A 339 32.66 40.33 5.29
N SER A 340 31.40 39.94 5.53
CA SER A 340 30.26 40.50 4.81
C SER A 340 29.11 40.73 5.77
N ASP A 341 28.62 41.97 5.77
CA ASP A 341 27.38 42.40 6.41
C ASP A 341 26.21 41.53 5.93
N TYR A 342 25.84 40.51 6.70
CA TYR A 342 24.60 39.78 6.51
C TYR A 342 23.80 39.73 7.82
N SER A 343 22.72 40.51 7.81
CA SER A 343 21.42 40.25 8.43
C SER A 343 21.32 38.94 9.22
N SER A 344 20.98 39.06 10.49
CA SER A 344 20.56 37.97 11.37
C SER A 344 19.51 37.06 10.71
N THR A 345 19.94 35.95 10.13
CA THR A 345 19.09 34.78 9.93
C THR A 345 19.00 34.06 11.26
N GLU A 346 17.83 34.14 11.89
CA GLU A 346 17.45 33.22 12.97
C GLU A 346 17.68 31.78 12.49
N PRO A 347 18.19 30.87 13.34
CA PRO A 347 18.32 29.47 12.97
C PRO A 347 16.93 28.90 12.63
N GLU A 348 16.77 28.41 11.40
CA GLU A 348 15.59 27.66 10.98
C GLU A 348 15.44 26.46 11.93
N VAL A 349 14.41 26.46 12.77
CA VAL A 349 14.12 25.34 13.66
C VAL A 349 13.70 24.17 12.78
N GLU A 350 14.55 23.16 12.64
CA GLU A 350 14.20 21.91 11.96
C GLU A 350 13.02 21.26 12.68
N LEU A 351 11.84 21.27 12.07
CA LEU A 351 10.65 20.64 12.64
C LEU A 351 10.67 19.14 12.32
N GLU A 352 10.55 18.30 13.35
CA GLU A 352 10.35 16.86 13.18
C GLU A 352 8.99 16.59 12.53
N GLU A 353 8.93 15.58 11.67
CA GLU A 353 7.72 15.26 10.93
C GLU A 353 7.48 13.76 10.95
N HIS A 354 6.28 13.38 11.38
CA HIS A 354 5.86 12.00 11.55
C HIS A 354 4.53 11.79 10.85
N SER A 355 4.42 10.71 10.09
CA SER A 355 3.16 10.30 9.47
C SER A 355 2.63 9.01 10.09
N ILE A 356 1.33 8.92 10.30
CA ILE A 356 0.65 7.75 10.85
C ILE A 356 -0.35 7.27 9.81
N GLU A 357 -0.23 5.99 9.43
CA GLU A 357 -1.15 5.35 8.50
C GLU A 357 -2.20 4.55 9.25
N VAL A 358 -3.46 4.70 8.85
CA VAL A 358 -4.63 4.06 9.48
C VAL A 358 -5.43 3.33 8.42
N ASP A 359 -5.87 2.10 8.71
CA ASP A 359 -6.72 1.34 7.80
C ASP A 359 -8.07 2.02 7.58
N GLY A 360 -8.52 2.07 6.31
CA GLY A 360 -9.75 2.75 5.94
C GLY A 360 -11.01 2.18 6.58
N SER A 361 -11.11 0.86 6.70
CA SER A 361 -12.28 0.20 7.30
C SER A 361 -12.35 0.51 8.78
N PHE A 362 -11.21 0.44 9.48
CA PHE A 362 -11.10 0.83 10.88
C PHE A 362 -11.42 2.32 11.07
N LEU A 363 -10.81 3.20 10.27
CA LEU A 363 -11.03 4.64 10.32
C LEU A 363 -12.52 4.96 10.25
N TYR A 364 -13.23 4.38 9.27
CA TYR A 364 -14.64 4.67 9.08
C TYR A 364 -15.55 4.04 10.15
N GLN A 365 -15.25 2.81 10.59
CA GLN A 365 -16.14 2.07 11.50
C GLN A 365 -15.92 2.41 12.98
N LYS A 366 -14.69 2.78 13.38
CA LYS A 366 -14.30 2.97 14.78
C LYS A 366 -13.96 4.42 15.10
N LEU A 367 -13.04 5.01 14.32
CA LEU A 367 -12.55 6.36 14.62
C LEU A 367 -13.53 7.45 14.17
N PHE A 368 -14.18 7.31 13.02
CA PHE A 368 -15.06 8.33 12.47
C PHE A 368 -16.29 8.67 13.36
N PRO A 369 -16.94 7.70 14.04
CA PRO A 369 -17.95 8.02 15.06
C PRO A 369 -17.43 8.95 16.17
N GLU A 370 -16.20 8.76 16.65
CA GLU A 370 -15.58 9.61 17.66
C GLU A 370 -15.30 11.01 17.11
N LEU A 371 -14.80 11.08 15.86
CA LEU A 371 -14.60 12.34 15.15
C LEU A 371 -15.91 13.11 14.98
N LYS A 372 -17.01 12.44 14.60
CA LYS A 372 -18.35 13.04 14.51
C LYS A 372 -18.83 13.60 15.85
N ALA A 373 -18.55 12.91 16.96
CA ALA A 373 -18.83 13.41 18.29
C ALA A 373 -17.99 14.67 18.63
N GLY A 374 -16.72 14.70 18.22
CA GLY A 374 -15.86 15.87 18.29
C GLY A 374 -16.45 17.07 17.55
N PHE A 375 -16.90 16.88 16.30
CA PHE A 375 -17.60 17.90 15.53
C PHE A 375 -18.88 18.41 16.20
N ALA A 376 -19.65 17.53 16.85
CA ALA A 376 -20.86 17.91 17.55
C ALA A 376 -20.60 18.74 18.82
N ARG A 377 -19.40 18.64 19.42
CA ARG A 377 -18.98 19.38 20.62
C ARG A 377 -18.32 20.71 20.31
N LEU A 378 -18.18 21.08 19.03
CA LEU A 378 -17.60 22.37 18.67
C LEU A 378 -18.47 23.51 19.20
N GLU A 379 -17.89 24.33 20.05
CA GLU A 379 -18.51 25.55 20.53
C GLU A 379 -18.70 26.54 19.37
N GLU A 380 -19.78 27.33 19.43
CA GLU A 380 -20.14 28.26 18.36
C GLU A 380 -19.00 29.27 18.07
N ALA A 381 -18.31 29.75 19.11
CA ALA A 381 -17.16 30.64 18.96
C ALA A 381 -16.02 30.01 18.15
N ARG A 382 -15.75 28.72 18.38
CA ARG A 382 -14.73 27.96 17.65
C ARG A 382 -15.13 27.72 16.20
N VAL A 383 -16.40 27.40 15.94
CA VAL A 383 -16.94 27.29 14.58
C VAL A 383 -16.77 28.61 13.82
N GLN A 384 -17.10 29.74 14.45
CA GLN A 384 -16.94 31.06 13.84
C GLN A 384 -15.47 31.42 13.54
N GLU A 385 -14.54 31.04 14.43
CA GLU A 385 -13.10 31.22 14.21
C GLU A 385 -12.62 30.43 12.98
N LEU A 386 -12.96 29.15 12.91
CA LEU A 386 -12.61 28.28 11.78
C LEU A 386 -13.24 28.76 10.48
N GLN A 387 -14.50 29.20 10.49
CA GLN A 387 -15.15 29.83 9.34
C GLN A 387 -14.41 31.09 8.87
N LYS A 388 -13.92 31.93 9.79
CA LYS A 388 -13.14 33.14 9.43
C LYS A 388 -11.81 32.78 8.79
N ARG A 389 -11.14 31.73 9.27
CA ARG A 389 -9.91 31.19 8.65
C ARG A 389 -10.22 30.70 7.22
N SER A 390 -11.30 29.92 7.06
CA SER A 390 -11.71 29.37 5.77
C SER A 390 -12.26 30.36 4.76
N LYS A 391 -12.93 31.44 5.17
CA LYS A 391 -13.43 32.47 4.23
C LYS A 391 -12.33 33.01 3.31
N ARG A 392 -11.09 33.10 3.80
CA ARG A 392 -9.93 33.50 2.99
C ARG A 392 -9.65 32.56 1.81
N CYS A 393 -10.13 31.32 1.87
CA CYS A 393 -10.01 30.33 0.79
C CYS A 393 -11.24 30.29 -0.15
N TRP A 394 -12.39 30.81 0.28
CA TRP A 394 -13.62 30.88 -0.55
C TRP A 394 -13.71 32.18 -1.36
N ASP A 395 -13.02 33.23 -0.93
CA ASP A 395 -13.01 34.55 -1.61
C ASP A 395 -12.12 34.58 -2.88
N ILE A 396 -11.45 33.48 -3.21
CA ILE A 396 -10.62 33.35 -4.42
C ILE A 396 -11.19 32.24 -5.32
N THR A 397 -12.40 32.43 -5.88
CA THR A 397 -12.74 32.22 -7.30
C THR A 397 -14.21 32.62 -7.52
N PRO A 398 -14.53 33.68 -8.26
CA PRO A 398 -15.83 33.75 -8.91
C PRO A 398 -15.81 32.72 -10.04
N LEU A 399 -16.56 31.63 -9.92
CA LEU A 399 -16.92 30.82 -11.09
C LEU A 399 -17.58 31.75 -12.12
N PRO A 400 -17.20 31.70 -13.40
CA PRO A 400 -17.91 32.43 -14.43
C PRO A 400 -19.36 31.95 -14.44
N THR A 401 -20.28 32.90 -14.31
CA THR A 401 -21.72 32.70 -14.39
C THR A 401 -22.07 31.82 -15.60
N ALA A 402 -22.87 30.80 -15.32
CA ALA A 402 -23.40 29.85 -16.28
C ALA A 402 -23.92 30.54 -17.55
N ALA A 403 -23.22 30.30 -18.67
CA ALA A 403 -23.87 30.30 -19.96
C ALA A 403 -24.52 28.92 -20.13
N THR A 404 -25.84 28.92 -20.16
CA THR A 404 -26.71 27.82 -20.58
C THR A 404 -26.15 27.03 -21.76
N SER A 405 -25.82 25.76 -21.55
CA SER A 405 -25.94 24.74 -22.58
C SER A 405 -26.55 23.48 -21.96
N SER A 406 -27.78 23.22 -22.36
CA SER A 406 -28.55 22.02 -22.10
C SER A 406 -27.87 20.75 -22.61
N ALA A 407 -28.18 19.64 -21.93
CA ALA A 407 -28.07 18.24 -22.36
C ALA A 407 -26.70 17.56 -22.24
N ALA A 408 -26.49 16.90 -21.09
CA ALA A 408 -26.05 15.51 -21.04
C ALA A 408 -26.39 14.93 -19.65
N SER A 409 -27.62 14.44 -19.50
CA SER A 409 -27.97 13.48 -18.47
C SER A 409 -27.16 12.21 -18.71
N VAL A 410 -26.06 12.03 -17.99
CA VAL A 410 -25.33 10.75 -17.99
C VAL A 410 -26.14 9.78 -17.13
N ASN A 411 -26.75 8.82 -17.83
CA ASN A 411 -27.53 7.70 -17.33
C ASN A 411 -26.94 7.07 -16.06
N ARG A 412 -27.57 7.33 -14.90
CA ARG A 412 -27.57 6.42 -13.76
C ARG A 412 -28.59 5.33 -14.06
N ASN A 413 -28.14 4.20 -14.62
CA ASN A 413 -28.73 2.86 -14.56
C ASN A 413 -28.23 2.03 -15.74
N VAL A 414 -27.11 1.31 -15.55
CA VAL A 414 -26.89 0.06 -16.28
C VAL A 414 -26.58 -0.98 -15.22
N TRP A 415 -27.65 -1.54 -14.67
CA TRP A 415 -27.62 -2.78 -13.92
C TRP A 415 -27.32 -3.91 -14.90
N PHE A 416 -26.27 -4.68 -14.66
CA PHE A 416 -26.14 -6.01 -15.27
C PHE A 416 -27.22 -6.90 -14.65
N GLN A 417 -28.32 -7.13 -15.38
CA GLN A 417 -29.20 -8.26 -15.11
C GLN A 417 -28.51 -9.54 -15.60
N PRO A 418 -28.48 -10.62 -14.81
CA PRO A 418 -28.20 -11.95 -15.35
C PRO A 418 -29.35 -12.34 -16.29
N ALA A 419 -28.99 -12.86 -17.47
CA ALA A 419 -29.96 -13.33 -18.44
C ALA A 419 -30.57 -14.65 -17.97
N ASP A 420 -31.74 -14.57 -17.32
CA ASP A 420 -32.62 -15.71 -17.14
C ASP A 420 -33.59 -15.83 -18.32
N GLY A 421 -33.81 -17.08 -18.76
CA GLY A 421 -35.08 -17.48 -19.36
C GLY A 421 -35.07 -17.62 -20.87
N VAL A 422 -34.60 -18.78 -21.35
CA VAL A 422 -35.12 -19.37 -22.58
C VAL A 422 -36.60 -19.66 -22.35
N VAL A 423 -37.44 -19.00 -23.14
CA VAL A 423 -38.87 -19.25 -23.26
C VAL A 423 -39.07 -20.64 -23.87
N ALA A 424 -39.78 -21.50 -23.16
CA ALA A 424 -40.50 -22.64 -23.74
C ALA A 424 -41.92 -22.63 -23.19
N ASP A 425 -42.84 -22.05 -23.98
CA ASP A 425 -44.27 -22.23 -23.81
C ASP A 425 -44.66 -23.67 -24.18
N SER A 426 -45.39 -24.37 -23.32
CA SER A 426 -46.82 -24.63 -23.56
C SER A 426 -47.38 -25.71 -22.62
N ALA A 427 -48.48 -25.32 -21.97
CA ALA A 427 -49.70 -26.09 -21.70
C ALA A 427 -49.60 -27.53 -21.18
N ALA A 428 -49.92 -27.71 -19.89
CA ALA A 428 -51.15 -28.39 -19.46
C ALA A 428 -51.19 -28.48 -17.93
N ASN A 429 -52.10 -27.73 -17.32
CA ASN A 429 -52.81 -28.17 -16.11
C ASN A 429 -54.19 -28.65 -16.61
N PRO A 430 -54.88 -29.64 -16.01
CA PRO A 430 -55.13 -29.61 -14.57
C PRO A 430 -55.12 -30.98 -13.86
N ALA A 431 -55.22 -30.90 -12.53
CA ALA A 431 -56.18 -31.63 -11.68
C ALA A 431 -55.57 -32.54 -10.59
N VAL A 432 -55.90 -32.14 -9.34
CA VAL A 432 -56.53 -32.98 -8.30
C VAL A 432 -55.62 -33.69 -7.27
N GLU A 433 -55.74 -33.13 -6.06
CA GLU A 433 -55.93 -33.75 -4.72
C GLU A 433 -54.90 -34.70 -4.09
N LEU A 434 -54.44 -34.26 -2.90
CA LEU A 434 -54.42 -34.98 -1.61
C LEU A 434 -54.01 -36.46 -1.61
N ASN A 435 -52.74 -36.72 -1.27
CA ASN A 435 -52.30 -37.33 0.00
C ASN A 435 -50.78 -37.48 0.03
#